data_AF-A0A517WZS7-F1
#
_entry.id   AF-A0A517WZS7-F1
#
_cell.length_a   1.000
_cell.length_b   1.000
_cell.length_c   1.000
_cell.angle_alpha   90.00
_cell.angle_beta   90.00
_cell.angle_gamma   90.00
#
_symmetry.space_group_name_H-M   'P 1'
#
loop_
_entity.id
_entity.type
_entity.pdbx_description
1 polymer ?
#
loop_
_entity_poly.entity_id
_entity_poly.type
_entity_poly.pdbx_seq_one_letter_code
_entity_poly.pdbx_strand_id
1 'polypeptide(L)'
;MPNANPACNPPNDISCDPAKLQELVYNFPYLCLDTSQFDPGDPENTLIGAGTSWTGLTTNYSYVLNCEDDNSWVLSWGSISLPPIYGSEKATGGSFPGLTFPSFSTRNGSC
;
A
#
# COMPACT_ATOMS: atom_id res chain seq x y z
N MET A 1 -29.06 9.13 -31.71
CA MET A 1 -27.62 9.43 -31.63
C MET A 1 -27.08 8.64 -30.44
N PRO A 2 -26.16 7.68 -30.62
CA PRO A 2 -25.57 6.99 -29.48
C PRO A 2 -24.45 7.88 -28.92
N ASN A 3 -24.70 8.53 -27.79
CA ASN A 3 -23.64 9.19 -27.04
C ASN A 3 -22.76 8.11 -26.42
N ALA A 4 -21.57 7.95 -26.97
CA ALA A 4 -20.49 7.20 -26.37
C ALA A 4 -20.07 7.89 -25.08
N ASN A 5 -20.56 7.39 -23.94
CA ASN A 5 -19.80 7.50 -22.70
C ASN A 5 -18.78 6.35 -22.77
N PRO A 6 -17.48 6.61 -22.99
CA PRO A 6 -16.49 5.56 -22.79
C PRO A 6 -16.62 5.10 -21.34
N ALA A 7 -16.66 3.79 -21.14
CA ALA A 7 -16.74 3.17 -19.83
C ALA A 7 -15.79 3.88 -18.86
N CYS A 8 -16.33 4.43 -17.77
CA CYS A 8 -15.58 4.59 -16.54
C CYS A 8 -15.22 3.17 -16.09
N ASN A 9 -14.22 2.56 -16.72
CA ASN A 9 -13.45 1.53 -16.08
C ASN A 9 -12.54 2.29 -15.11
N PRO A 10 -12.83 2.34 -13.80
CA PRO A 10 -11.76 2.68 -12.87
C PRO A 10 -10.63 1.68 -13.15
N PRO A 11 -9.36 2.09 -13.19
CA PRO A 11 -8.30 1.11 -13.23
C PRO A 11 -8.39 0.34 -11.91
N ASN A 12 -8.94 -0.86 -11.94
CA ASN A 12 -8.67 -1.91 -10.97
C ASN A 12 -7.26 -2.47 -11.24
N ASP A 13 -6.30 -1.58 -11.46
CA ASP A 13 -4.96 -1.99 -11.82
C ASP A 13 -4.18 -2.24 -10.53
N ILE A 14 -4.18 -3.52 -10.15
CA ILE A 14 -3.40 -4.08 -9.04
C ILE A 14 -1.92 -4.15 -9.44
N SER A 15 -1.59 -3.95 -10.73
CA SER A 15 -0.22 -3.96 -11.18
C SER A 15 0.52 -2.67 -10.81
N CYS A 16 1.83 -2.80 -10.71
CA CYS A 16 2.75 -1.70 -10.46
C CYS A 16 3.83 -1.68 -11.54
N ASP A 17 4.34 -0.50 -11.84
CA ASP A 17 5.46 -0.32 -12.77
C ASP A 17 6.68 0.16 -11.96
N PRO A 18 7.71 -0.70 -11.78
CA PRO A 18 8.91 -0.34 -11.03
C PRO A 18 9.57 0.95 -11.53
N ALA A 19 9.48 1.26 -12.83
CA ALA A 19 10.07 2.47 -13.41
C ALA A 19 9.35 3.75 -12.99
N LYS A 20 8.10 3.66 -12.52
CA LYS A 20 7.28 4.80 -12.08
C LYS A 20 7.29 5.00 -10.57
N LEU A 21 7.94 4.13 -9.80
CA LEU A 21 7.90 4.20 -8.33
C LEU A 21 8.40 5.51 -7.77
N GLN A 22 9.49 6.05 -8.32
CA GLN A 22 10.03 7.31 -7.83
C GLN A 22 9.09 8.50 -8.10
N GLU A 23 8.41 8.50 -9.25
CA GLU A 23 7.37 9.49 -9.56
C GLU A 23 6.15 9.34 -8.62
N LEU A 24 5.72 8.09 -8.36
CA LEU A 24 4.63 7.82 -7.43
C LEU A 24 4.97 8.27 -6.00
N VAL A 25 6.18 7.99 -5.52
CA VAL A 25 6.67 8.45 -4.21
C VAL A 25 6.68 9.98 -4.13
N TYR A 26 7.11 10.65 -5.20
CA TYR A 26 7.11 12.11 -5.26
C TYR A 26 5.69 12.72 -5.22
N ASN A 27 4.75 12.12 -5.97
CA ASN A 27 3.38 12.60 -6.05
C ASN A 27 2.52 12.22 -4.82
N PHE A 28 2.83 11.10 -4.18
CA PHE A 28 2.11 10.54 -3.04
C PHE A 28 3.10 10.23 -1.90
N PRO A 29 3.73 11.25 -1.30
CA PRO A 29 4.78 11.06 -0.29
C PRO A 29 4.26 10.47 1.03
N TYR A 30 2.94 10.50 1.24
CA TYR A 30 2.28 9.95 2.42
C TYR A 30 1.13 9.06 1.99
N LEU A 31 1.11 7.85 2.53
CA LEU A 31 0.00 6.91 2.41
C LEU A 31 -0.49 6.57 3.80
N CYS A 32 -1.79 6.59 3.99
CA CYS A 32 -2.41 6.10 5.20
C CYS A 32 -2.71 4.61 5.02
N LEU A 33 -2.20 3.78 5.91
CA LEU A 33 -2.38 2.34 5.98
C LEU A 33 -3.42 2.02 7.06
N ASP A 34 -4.50 1.34 6.68
CA ASP A 34 -5.45 0.74 7.61
C ASP A 34 -4.93 -0.64 8.02
N THR A 35 -4.68 -0.80 9.31
CA THR A 35 -4.22 -2.02 9.99
C THR A 35 -5.29 -2.59 10.91
N SER A 36 -6.51 -2.04 10.92
CA SER A 36 -7.56 -2.40 11.89
C SER A 36 -7.91 -3.89 11.96
N GLN A 37 -7.72 -4.63 10.87
CA GLN A 37 -7.92 -6.08 10.84
C GLN A 37 -6.72 -6.89 11.37
N PHE A 38 -5.53 -6.30 11.34
CA PHE A 38 -4.26 -6.94 11.71
C PHE A 38 -3.79 -6.54 13.12
N ASP A 39 -3.79 -5.25 13.44
CA ASP A 39 -3.46 -4.67 14.75
C ASP A 39 -4.57 -3.70 15.20
N PRO A 40 -5.66 -4.21 15.80
CA PRO A 40 -6.79 -3.37 16.23
C PRO A 40 -6.43 -2.32 17.30
N GLY A 41 -5.29 -2.47 17.98
CA GLY A 41 -4.80 -1.53 18.99
C GLY A 41 -4.11 -0.31 18.39
N ASP A 42 -3.68 -0.39 17.14
CA ASP A 42 -3.01 0.68 16.39
C ASP A 42 -3.50 0.63 14.92
N PRO A 43 -4.76 1.05 14.67
CA PRO A 43 -5.54 0.69 13.47
C PRO A 43 -5.24 1.53 12.22
N GLU A 44 -4.50 2.63 12.34
CA GLU A 44 -4.15 3.49 11.21
C GLU A 44 -2.69 3.95 11.33
N ASN A 45 -1.92 3.87 10.25
CA ASN A 45 -0.51 4.25 10.23
C ASN A 45 -0.12 5.05 8.98
N THR A 46 0.69 6.10 9.15
CA THR A 46 1.27 6.81 8.00
C THR A 46 2.53 6.12 7.49
N LEU A 47 2.48 5.64 6.24
CA LEU A 47 3.65 5.24 5.47
C LEU A 47 4.27 6.44 4.77
N ILE A 48 5.57 6.65 4.97
CA ILE A 48 6.33 7.74 4.39
C ILE A 48 7.09 7.22 3.17
N GLY A 49 6.86 7.86 2.02
CA GLY A 49 7.53 7.55 0.76
C GLY A 49 8.99 7.99 0.78
N ALA A 50 9.90 7.08 0.46
CA ALA A 50 11.32 7.34 0.28
C ALA A 50 11.91 6.43 -0.80
N GLY A 51 12.60 7.02 -1.78
CA GLY A 51 13.16 6.28 -2.91
C GLY A 51 12.06 5.66 -3.78
N THR A 52 11.88 4.35 -3.66
CA THR A 52 10.92 3.54 -4.43
C THR A 52 9.98 2.72 -3.53
N SER A 53 9.83 3.12 -2.27
CA SER A 53 9.01 2.42 -1.28
C SER A 53 8.35 3.38 -0.31
N TRP A 54 7.34 2.90 0.41
CA TRP A 54 6.77 3.59 1.56
C TRP A 54 7.02 2.78 2.82
N THR A 55 7.44 3.46 3.89
CA THR A 55 7.77 2.80 5.16
C THR A 55 7.02 3.47 6.30
N GLY A 56 6.42 2.67 7.17
CA GLY A 56 5.74 3.14 8.38
C GLY A 56 6.06 2.24 9.57
N LEU A 57 5.65 2.68 10.74
CA LEU A 57 5.93 1.99 12.00
C LEU A 57 4.76 2.24 12.95
N THR A 58 4.14 1.16 13.43
CA THR A 58 3.20 1.17 14.56
C THR A 58 3.96 0.87 15.85
N THR A 59 3.21 0.84 16.94
CA THR A 59 3.68 0.42 18.26
C THR A 59 4.28 -0.99 18.24
N ASN A 60 3.81 -1.89 17.37
CA ASN A 60 4.17 -3.31 17.40
C ASN A 60 4.90 -3.79 16.13
N TYR A 61 4.76 -3.09 15.01
CA TYR A 61 5.21 -3.56 13.70
C TYR A 61 5.76 -2.44 12.82
N SER A 62 6.84 -2.71 12.09
CA SER A 62 7.27 -1.90 10.95
C SER A 62 6.61 -2.41 9.67
N TYR A 63 6.21 -1.52 8.77
CA TYR A 63 5.57 -1.83 7.49
C TYR A 63 6.37 -1.26 6.33
N VAL A 64 6.42 -2.01 5.22
CA VAL A 64 7.04 -1.58 3.96
C VAL A 64 6.10 -1.91 2.81
N LEU A 65 5.69 -0.90 2.05
CA LEU A 65 4.99 -1.06 0.78
C LEU A 65 5.98 -0.88 -0.37
N ASN A 66 6.04 -1.87 -1.25
CA ASN A 66 6.89 -1.87 -2.43
C ASN A 66 6.19 -2.54 -3.63
N CYS A 67 6.77 -2.35 -4.80
CA CYS A 67 6.42 -3.08 -6.01
C CYS A 67 7.47 -4.17 -6.26
N GLU A 68 7.03 -5.41 -6.44
CA GLU A 68 7.90 -6.55 -6.75
C GLU A 68 8.13 -6.71 -8.27
N ASP A 69 9.14 -7.50 -8.63
CA ASP A 69 9.56 -7.74 -10.03
C ASP A 69 8.46 -8.37 -10.91
N ASP A 70 7.44 -8.98 -10.31
CA ASP A 70 6.26 -9.52 -11.01
C ASP A 70 5.15 -8.48 -11.20
N ASN A 71 5.47 -7.19 -11.05
CA ASN A 71 4.55 -6.06 -11.14
C ASN A 71 3.41 -6.13 -10.11
N SER A 72 3.64 -6.72 -8.93
CA SER A 72 2.65 -6.74 -7.86
C SER A 72 3.00 -5.79 -6.72
N TRP A 73 1.98 -5.12 -6.18
CA TRP A 73 2.12 -4.39 -4.92
C TRP A 73 2.18 -5.38 -3.76
N VAL A 74 3.20 -5.24 -2.91
CA VAL A 74 3.41 -6.09 -1.73
C VAL A 74 3.56 -5.21 -0.51
N LEU A 75 2.84 -5.56 0.56
CA LEU A 75 3.04 -5.00 1.87
C LEU A 75 3.74 -6.05 2.74
N SER A 76 4.90 -5.69 3.27
CA SER A 76 5.66 -6.50 4.21
C SER A 76 5.60 -5.89 5.61
N TRP A 77 5.60 -6.73 6.65
CA TRP A 77 5.65 -6.30 8.03
C TRP A 77 6.64 -7.12 8.87
N GLY A 78 7.13 -6.50 9.93
CA GLY A 78 8.02 -7.13 10.92
C GLY A 78 7.71 -6.64 12.31
N SER A 79 7.57 -7.55 13.27
CA SER A 79 7.37 -7.21 14.67
C SER A 79 8.63 -6.60 15.26
N ILE A 80 8.47 -5.54 16.04
CA ILE A 80 9.56 -4.95 16.83
C ILE A 80 9.80 -5.70 18.16
N SER A 81 8.90 -6.62 18.52
CA SER A 81 9.00 -7.44 19.74
C SER A 81 9.84 -8.69 19.50
N LEU A 82 10.39 -9.27 20.59
CA LEU A 82 11.16 -10.52 20.54
C LEU A 82 10.31 -11.71 21.05
N PRO A 83 10.31 -12.86 20.36
CA PRO A 83 10.97 -13.12 19.07
C PRO A 83 10.27 -12.39 17.91
N PRO A 84 11.02 -11.93 16.89
CA PRO A 84 10.43 -11.18 15.81
C PRO A 84 9.60 -12.09 14.90
N ILE A 85 8.45 -11.59 14.47
CA ILE A 85 7.54 -12.24 13.53
C ILE A 85 7.49 -11.37 12.28
N TYR A 86 7.67 -11.98 11.11
CA TYR A 86 7.63 -11.28 9.82
C TYR A 86 6.56 -11.90 8.94
N GLY A 87 6.04 -11.09 8.02
CA GLY A 87 5.13 -11.56 6.98
C GLY A 87 5.07 -10.57 5.83
N SER A 88 4.44 -11.00 4.74
CA SER A 88 4.11 -10.15 3.61
C SER A 88 2.86 -10.66 2.93
N GLU A 89 2.14 -9.77 2.26
CA GLU A 89 0.99 -10.11 1.44
C GLU A 89 0.89 -9.22 0.20
N LYS A 90 0.33 -9.79 -0.87
CA LYS A 90 0.13 -9.09 -2.14
C LYS A 90 -1.20 -8.36 -2.14
N ALA A 91 -1.26 -7.24 -2.85
CA ALA A 91 -2.52 -6.56 -3.10
C ALA A 91 -3.45 -7.50 -3.87
N THR A 92 -4.70 -7.56 -3.45
CA THR A 92 -5.77 -8.37 -4.06
C THR A 92 -6.79 -7.50 -4.78
N GLY A 93 -6.69 -6.18 -4.66
CA GLY A 93 -7.61 -5.24 -5.27
C GLY A 93 -7.16 -3.78 -5.18
N GLY A 94 -7.99 -2.90 -5.75
CA GLY A 94 -7.76 -1.46 -5.74
C GLY A 94 -6.78 -0.97 -6.82
N SER A 95 -6.39 0.29 -6.70
CA SER A 95 -5.35 0.92 -7.51
C SER A 95 -4.61 1.95 -6.68
N PHE A 96 -3.30 2.04 -6.88
CA PHE A 96 -2.47 2.98 -6.15
C PHE A 96 -3.01 4.42 -6.28
N PRO A 97 -3.16 5.20 -5.18
CA PRO A 97 -2.72 4.92 -3.80
C PRO A 97 -3.74 4.19 -2.91
N GLY A 98 -4.89 3.78 -3.46
CA GLY A 98 -5.99 3.06 -2.81
C GLY A 98 -5.91 1.54 -2.98
N LEU A 99 -4.83 0.89 -2.53
CA LEU A 99 -4.63 -0.55 -2.66
C LEU A 99 -5.38 -1.32 -1.57
N THR A 100 -5.83 -2.53 -1.89
CA THR A 100 -6.46 -3.46 -0.95
C THR A 100 -5.63 -4.73 -0.85
N PHE A 101 -5.37 -5.16 0.38
CA PHE A 101 -4.69 -6.39 0.73
C PHE A 101 -5.62 -7.25 1.61
N PRO A 102 -5.33 -8.54 1.84
CA PRO A 102 -6.13 -9.39 2.72
C PRO A 102 -6.35 -8.83 4.13
N SER A 103 -5.33 -8.19 4.71
CA SER A 103 -5.31 -7.72 6.10
C SER A 103 -5.16 -6.20 6.23
N PHE A 104 -4.94 -5.49 5.11
CA PHE A 104 -4.65 -4.06 5.09
C PHE A 104 -5.33 -3.33 3.92
N SER A 105 -5.41 -2.01 4.00
CA SER A 105 -5.69 -1.17 2.84
C SER A 105 -4.93 0.15 2.91
N THR A 106 -4.67 0.77 1.76
CA THR A 106 -4.00 2.08 1.71
C THR A 106 -4.96 3.15 1.18
N ARG A 107 -4.69 4.41 1.51
CA ARG A 107 -5.32 5.59 0.93
C ARG A 107 -4.32 6.74 0.85
N ASN A 108 -4.57 7.69 -0.05
CA ASN A 108 -3.73 8.89 -0.15
C ASN A 108 -3.81 9.73 1.14
N GLY A 109 -2.67 10.27 1.58
CA GLY A 109 -2.58 11.19 2.71
C GLY A 109 -1.99 10.56 3.95
N SER A 110 -2.07 11.28 5.07
CA SER A 110 -1.60 10.82 6.38
C SER A 110 -2.77 10.47 7.29
N CYS A 111 -2.54 9.51 8.19
CA CYS A 111 -3.24 9.31 9.45
C CYS A 111 -2.23 9.57 10.60
#